data_AF-C9RH00-F1
#
_entry.id   AF-C9RH00-F1
#
_cell.length_a   1.000
_cell.length_b   1.000
_cell.length_c   1.000
_cell.angle_alpha   90.00
_cell.angle_beta   90.00
_cell.angle_gamma   90.00
#
_symmetry.space_group_name_H-M   'P 1'
#
loop_
_entity.id
_entity.type
_entity.pdbx_description
1 polymer ?
#
loop_
_entity_poly.entity_id
_entity_poly.type
_entity_poly.pdbx_seq_one_letter_code
_entity_poly.pdbx_strand_id
1 'polypeptide(L)'
;MLFGDSGNFECLKKLKSPAERVIREGFDIVYEDFEERVALWNKIKKNYDLYKEGHCGEFLDDVDRATRKNFEWALGVLAYSFYYNNEHFSALNKYKEKELELIGYILKYNVFEIWSIEDIVREIMNAQYKSFDETLNLLKEYYNGIGNKVDECIKDHTIRLYIRDFAKEKWLSYKEKMDKAIAEGMKYDWFRRFIEGVDTKIRELENKISGLGEFIERERERLEEEFENWKDIERKKIEFEREQLRKEFEREREKLIKEIEALKEIEMKEKLELKLREVEEEYKSIIDELNELLKLKDEEIKKLEKEKKEVEEEFDRLYNKIKLALEEEKKLSKDKIVRLEEASFYEIWFVDRLRKKLSENKTIKVNEKRFKIYKDEIVETKNIIPKNLPKNTEIIVLMEERKLNPLVKKMKIMFRGVYYSHVDEYKKDGFDTYPMTLGEVKEIIEKAKINGKDYDRVVLLIASPTGFDDKAKEIVSSEDLRERYLSDKVSLALFDVKEKKLYYNEVDEFCRAFAELMSLEFENEEFLRCEKEVKKEVDIKGYITFEDITKEFPKNVVRDVFYKLEKTGNYEIKFIKDVGLVLIKR
;
A
#
# COMPACT_ATOMS: atom_id res chain seq x y z
N MET A 1 -16.83 -54.92 31.96
CA MET A 1 -17.26 -53.68 32.63
C MET A 1 -17.88 -52.80 31.57
N LEU A 2 -19.16 -52.46 31.73
CA LEU A 2 -19.85 -51.50 30.87
C LEU A 2 -19.30 -50.10 31.22
N PHE A 3 -18.56 -49.48 30.31
CA PHE A 3 -18.07 -48.10 30.45
C PHE A 3 -19.26 -47.16 30.36
N GLY A 4 -19.85 -46.81 31.51
CA GLY A 4 -20.95 -45.87 31.61
C GLY A 4 -20.43 -44.43 31.67
N ASP A 5 -21.11 -43.54 30.95
CA ASP A 5 -20.97 -42.08 31.01
C ASP A 5 -21.02 -41.60 32.47
N SER A 6 -19.91 -41.02 32.95
CA SER A 6 -19.84 -40.39 34.29
C SER A 6 -19.97 -38.88 34.21
N GLY A 7 -20.21 -38.36 33.00
CA GLY A 7 -20.28 -36.95 32.69
C GLY A 7 -21.50 -36.26 33.28
N ASN A 8 -21.27 -35.08 33.86
CA ASN A 8 -22.31 -34.19 34.34
C ASN A 8 -22.75 -33.25 33.20
N PHE A 9 -23.85 -33.60 32.52
CA PHE A 9 -24.41 -32.81 31.42
C PHE A 9 -24.85 -31.39 31.83
N GLU A 10 -25.26 -31.17 33.08
CA GLU A 10 -25.63 -29.83 33.55
C GLU A 10 -24.38 -28.93 33.69
N CYS A 11 -23.28 -29.48 34.20
CA CYS A 11 -21.97 -28.85 34.21
C CYS A 11 -21.52 -28.53 32.78
N LEU A 12 -21.61 -29.49 31.87
CA LEU A 12 -21.22 -29.33 30.47
C LEU A 12 -22.01 -28.21 29.79
N LYS A 13 -23.33 -28.16 29.98
CA LYS A 13 -24.20 -27.10 29.45
C LYS A 13 -23.80 -25.71 29.96
N LYS A 14 -23.46 -25.59 31.25
CA LYS A 14 -22.98 -24.32 31.85
C LYS A 14 -21.65 -23.88 31.24
N LEU A 15 -20.70 -24.81 31.04
CA LEU A 15 -19.42 -24.50 30.43
C LEU A 15 -19.55 -24.12 28.95
N LYS A 16 -20.43 -24.79 28.19
CA LYS A 16 -20.65 -24.57 26.75
C LYS A 16 -21.44 -23.31 26.43
N SER A 17 -22.31 -22.84 27.33
CA SER A 17 -23.22 -21.73 27.08
C SER A 17 -22.58 -20.48 26.43
N PRO A 18 -21.39 -20.00 26.87
CA PRO A 18 -20.73 -18.88 26.21
C PRO A 18 -20.25 -19.20 24.78
N ALA A 19 -19.79 -20.43 24.52
CA ALA A 19 -19.38 -20.85 23.18
C ALA A 19 -20.58 -20.99 22.23
N GLU A 20 -21.69 -21.54 22.75
CA GLU A 20 -22.95 -21.66 21.99
C GLU A 20 -23.53 -20.31 21.60
N ARG A 21 -23.36 -19.28 22.44
CA ARG A 21 -23.70 -17.90 22.09
C ARG A 21 -22.93 -17.44 20.84
N VAL A 22 -21.60 -17.57 20.85
CA VAL A 22 -20.75 -17.15 19.71
C VAL A 22 -21.10 -17.92 18.45
N ILE A 23 -21.33 -19.23 18.55
CA ILE A 23 -21.71 -20.06 17.39
C ILE A 23 -23.03 -19.56 16.77
N ARG A 24 -24.00 -19.18 17.62
CA ARG A 24 -25.31 -18.70 17.18
C ARG A 24 -25.24 -17.30 16.58
N GLU A 25 -24.46 -16.40 17.16
CA GLU A 25 -24.25 -15.04 16.64
C GLU A 25 -23.43 -15.07 15.35
N GLY A 26 -22.50 -16.02 15.20
CA GLY A 26 -21.77 -16.26 13.97
C GLY A 26 -20.99 -15.03 13.53
N PHE A 27 -21.35 -14.46 12.37
CA PHE A 27 -20.71 -13.26 11.85
C PHE A 27 -21.08 -12.00 12.66
N ASP A 28 -22.26 -11.95 13.30
CA ASP A 28 -22.73 -10.75 14.00
C ASP A 28 -21.85 -10.37 15.20
N ILE A 29 -21.06 -11.33 15.70
CA ILE A 29 -20.10 -11.08 16.77
C ILE A 29 -19.10 -9.97 16.41
N VAL A 30 -18.80 -9.75 15.12
CA VAL A 30 -17.84 -8.72 14.68
C VAL A 30 -18.28 -7.30 15.05
N TYR A 31 -19.59 -7.10 15.27
CA TYR A 31 -20.16 -5.80 15.63
C TYR A 31 -20.19 -5.56 17.14
N GLU A 32 -19.84 -6.54 17.97
CA GLU A 32 -19.72 -6.36 19.42
C GLU A 32 -18.45 -5.59 19.78
N ASP A 33 -18.53 -4.83 20.88
CA ASP A 33 -17.41 -4.05 21.38
C ASP A 33 -16.20 -4.95 21.67
N PHE A 34 -15.00 -4.41 21.40
CA PHE A 34 -13.74 -5.12 21.59
C PHE A 34 -13.62 -5.77 22.98
N GLU A 35 -13.94 -5.01 24.02
CA GLU A 35 -13.86 -5.47 25.42
C GLU A 35 -14.83 -6.63 25.71
N GLU A 36 -16.03 -6.60 25.12
CA GLU A 36 -17.01 -7.68 25.28
C GLU A 36 -16.53 -8.97 24.60
N ARG A 37 -15.97 -8.86 23.40
CA ARG A 37 -15.36 -9.99 22.69
C ARG A 37 -14.14 -10.56 23.42
N VAL A 38 -13.31 -9.71 24.01
CA VAL A 38 -12.15 -10.13 24.83
C VAL A 38 -12.62 -10.85 26.10
N ALA A 39 -13.64 -10.32 26.79
CA ALA A 39 -14.22 -10.96 27.97
C ALA A 39 -14.82 -12.34 27.62
N LEU A 40 -15.51 -12.42 26.48
CA LEU A 40 -16.11 -13.66 25.98
C LEU A 40 -15.05 -14.69 25.59
N TRP A 41 -13.99 -14.28 24.89
CA TRP A 41 -12.84 -15.12 24.57
C TRP A 41 -12.22 -15.72 25.85
N ASN A 42 -11.91 -14.88 26.84
CA ASN A 42 -11.28 -15.31 28.08
C ASN A 42 -12.17 -16.30 28.86
N LYS A 43 -13.49 -16.04 28.89
CA LYS A 43 -14.48 -16.92 29.52
C LYS A 43 -14.57 -18.27 28.81
N ILE A 44 -14.66 -18.28 27.48
CA ILE A 44 -14.73 -19.52 26.69
C ILE A 44 -13.44 -20.32 26.83
N LYS A 45 -12.28 -19.66 26.75
CA LYS A 45 -10.97 -20.31 26.91
C LYS A 45 -10.86 -20.99 28.26
N LYS A 46 -11.20 -20.28 29.35
CA LYS A 46 -11.21 -20.83 30.71
C LYS A 46 -12.17 -22.03 30.83
N ASN A 47 -13.39 -21.91 30.31
CA ASN A 47 -14.37 -23.00 30.34
C ASN A 47 -13.90 -24.22 29.57
N TYR A 48 -13.22 -24.01 28.45
CA TYR A 48 -12.67 -25.09 27.64
C TYR A 48 -11.50 -25.79 28.32
N ASP A 49 -10.63 -25.04 29.01
CA ASP A 49 -9.56 -25.60 29.83
C ASP A 49 -10.12 -26.46 30.98
N LEU A 50 -11.11 -25.97 31.72
CA LEU A 50 -11.82 -26.74 32.75
C LEU A 50 -12.47 -28.02 32.19
N TYR A 51 -13.05 -27.95 30.99
CA TYR A 51 -13.60 -29.13 30.33
C TYR A 51 -12.52 -30.16 30.01
N LYS A 52 -11.39 -29.74 29.44
CA LYS A 52 -10.26 -30.64 29.11
C LYS A 52 -9.61 -31.27 30.36
N GLU A 53 -9.67 -30.59 31.50
CA GLU A 53 -9.19 -31.08 32.80
C GLU A 53 -10.17 -32.07 33.46
N GLY A 54 -11.30 -32.39 32.82
CA GLY A 54 -12.26 -33.37 33.32
C GLY A 54 -13.20 -32.83 34.40
N HIS A 55 -13.33 -31.51 34.55
CA HIS A 55 -14.18 -30.89 35.59
C HIS A 55 -15.64 -31.36 35.54
N CYS A 56 -16.15 -31.70 34.36
CA CYS A 56 -17.52 -32.22 34.20
C CYS A 56 -17.57 -33.75 34.08
N GLY A 57 -16.51 -34.49 34.37
CA GLY A 57 -16.43 -35.94 34.19
C GLY A 57 -16.04 -36.34 32.75
N GLU A 58 -16.07 -37.65 32.49
CA GLU A 58 -15.74 -38.24 31.19
C GLU A 58 -17.02 -38.51 30.38
N PHE A 59 -17.03 -38.07 29.13
CA PHE A 59 -18.12 -38.26 28.18
C PHE A 59 -17.71 -39.24 27.07
N LEU A 60 -18.71 -39.81 26.40
CA LEU A 60 -18.51 -40.59 25.18
C LEU A 60 -17.84 -39.76 24.07
N ASP A 61 -17.10 -40.43 23.17
CA ASP A 61 -16.28 -39.79 22.13
C ASP A 61 -17.06 -38.84 21.21
N ASP A 62 -18.32 -39.12 20.95
CA ASP A 62 -19.20 -38.29 20.11
C ASP A 62 -19.55 -36.96 20.81
N VAL A 63 -19.91 -37.03 22.10
CA VAL A 63 -20.19 -35.87 22.95
C VAL A 63 -18.91 -35.06 23.18
N ASP A 64 -17.78 -35.73 23.42
CA ASP A 64 -16.48 -35.07 23.59
C ASP A 64 -16.05 -34.35 22.31
N ARG A 65 -16.09 -35.03 21.17
CA ARG A 65 -15.76 -34.44 19.87
C ARG A 65 -16.66 -33.24 19.58
N ALA A 66 -17.97 -33.38 19.73
CA ALA A 66 -18.92 -32.29 19.48
C ALA A 66 -18.68 -31.09 20.42
N THR A 67 -18.31 -31.35 21.67
CA THR A 67 -18.01 -30.31 22.66
C THR A 67 -16.72 -29.56 22.30
N ARG A 68 -15.62 -30.27 22.05
CA ARG A 68 -14.33 -29.68 21.66
C ARG A 68 -14.47 -28.90 20.35
N LYS A 69 -15.21 -29.45 19.39
CA LYS A 69 -15.57 -28.80 18.14
C LYS A 69 -16.24 -27.45 18.37
N ASN A 70 -17.25 -27.38 19.24
CA ASN A 70 -17.94 -26.13 19.54
C ASN A 70 -17.03 -25.09 20.22
N PHE A 71 -16.21 -25.51 21.19
CA PHE A 71 -15.27 -24.59 21.84
C PHE A 71 -14.22 -24.04 20.88
N GLU A 72 -13.61 -24.91 20.07
CA GLU A 72 -12.58 -24.48 19.12
C GLU A 72 -13.15 -23.57 18.03
N TRP A 73 -14.36 -23.88 17.53
CA TRP A 73 -15.04 -23.02 16.55
C TRP A 73 -15.41 -21.67 17.14
N ALA A 74 -16.01 -21.61 18.34
CA ALA A 74 -16.36 -20.36 19.00
C ALA A 74 -15.14 -19.47 19.25
N LEU A 75 -14.03 -20.05 19.71
CA LEU A 75 -12.77 -19.31 19.81
C LEU A 75 -12.29 -18.87 18.43
N GLY A 76 -12.37 -19.73 17.41
CA GLY A 76 -11.99 -19.37 16.04
C GLY A 76 -12.79 -18.19 15.48
N VAL A 77 -14.10 -18.17 15.70
CA VAL A 77 -15.00 -17.07 15.30
C VAL A 77 -14.63 -15.77 16.01
N LEU A 78 -14.32 -15.82 17.32
CA LEU A 78 -13.83 -14.64 18.04
C LEU A 78 -12.45 -14.19 17.52
N ALA A 79 -11.52 -15.10 17.25
CA ALA A 79 -10.25 -14.75 16.63
C ALA A 79 -10.44 -14.10 15.25
N TYR A 80 -11.33 -14.67 14.44
CA TYR A 80 -11.71 -14.09 13.15
C TYR A 80 -12.32 -12.69 13.30
N SER A 81 -13.11 -12.43 14.36
CA SER A 81 -13.67 -11.09 14.58
C SER A 81 -12.60 -10.02 14.81
N PHE A 82 -11.56 -10.33 15.60
CA PHE A 82 -10.43 -9.41 15.80
C PHE A 82 -9.63 -9.24 14.50
N TYR A 83 -9.47 -10.32 13.73
CA TYR A 83 -8.81 -10.29 12.42
C TYR A 83 -9.59 -9.41 11.42
N TYR A 84 -10.91 -9.59 11.35
CA TYR A 84 -11.81 -8.85 10.46
C TYR A 84 -11.84 -7.35 10.78
N ASN A 85 -11.84 -6.99 12.06
CA ASN A 85 -11.84 -5.59 12.53
C ASN A 85 -10.43 -4.95 12.54
N ASN A 86 -9.39 -5.66 12.14
CA ASN A 86 -7.99 -5.22 12.20
C ASN A 86 -7.56 -4.80 13.63
N GLU A 87 -7.98 -5.57 14.64
CA GLU A 87 -7.69 -5.30 16.04
C GLU A 87 -6.56 -6.20 16.56
N HIS A 88 -5.63 -5.60 17.29
CA HIS A 88 -4.52 -6.34 17.89
C HIS A 88 -4.95 -7.04 19.19
N PHE A 89 -5.12 -8.36 19.11
CA PHE A 89 -5.36 -9.19 20.30
C PHE A 89 -4.60 -10.52 20.22
N SER A 90 -4.10 -10.98 21.37
CA SER A 90 -3.27 -12.19 21.48
C SER A 90 -3.94 -13.48 20.98
N ALA A 91 -5.27 -13.50 20.86
CA ALA A 91 -6.03 -14.59 20.24
C ALA A 91 -5.56 -14.94 18.83
N LEU A 92 -5.12 -13.95 18.05
CA LEU A 92 -4.69 -14.14 16.66
C LEU A 92 -3.48 -15.07 16.57
N ASN A 93 -2.58 -15.02 17.55
CA ASN A 93 -1.41 -15.90 17.63
C ASN A 93 -1.78 -17.39 17.79
N LYS A 94 -3.02 -17.70 18.22
CA LYS A 94 -3.49 -19.08 18.36
C LYS A 94 -3.78 -19.72 17.00
N TYR A 95 -4.17 -18.96 15.97
CA TYR A 95 -4.68 -19.50 14.71
C TYR A 95 -3.77 -19.16 13.54
N LYS A 96 -3.62 -20.09 12.60
CA LYS A 96 -2.94 -19.80 11.33
C LYS A 96 -3.88 -19.05 10.40
N GLU A 97 -3.30 -18.31 9.47
CA GLU A 97 -4.03 -17.55 8.44
C GLU A 97 -5.06 -18.42 7.69
N LYS A 98 -4.66 -19.61 7.22
CA LYS A 98 -5.56 -20.58 6.59
C LYS A 98 -6.75 -21.03 7.47
N GLU A 99 -6.58 -21.07 8.78
CA GLU A 99 -7.67 -21.43 9.70
C GLU A 99 -8.69 -20.29 9.80
N LEU A 100 -8.21 -19.04 9.87
CA LEU A 100 -9.06 -17.86 9.86
C LEU A 100 -9.76 -17.66 8.50
N GLU A 101 -9.08 -17.98 7.40
CA GLU A 101 -9.63 -17.95 6.05
C GLU A 101 -10.81 -18.94 5.92
N LEU A 102 -10.61 -20.19 6.37
CA LEU A 102 -11.67 -21.20 6.40
C LEU A 102 -12.87 -20.75 7.24
N ILE A 103 -12.63 -20.21 8.43
CA ILE A 103 -13.71 -19.66 9.28
C ILE A 103 -14.45 -18.54 8.57
N GLY A 104 -13.71 -17.61 7.93
CA GLY A 104 -14.28 -16.52 7.16
C GLY A 104 -15.18 -16.99 6.02
N TYR A 105 -14.78 -18.03 5.27
CA TYR A 105 -15.66 -18.62 4.24
C TYR A 105 -16.95 -19.17 4.84
N ILE A 106 -16.89 -19.92 5.93
CA ILE A 106 -18.11 -20.48 6.55
C ILE A 106 -19.02 -19.37 7.06
N LEU A 107 -18.48 -18.32 7.67
CA LEU A 107 -19.26 -17.18 8.14
C LEU A 107 -19.87 -16.36 7.00
N LYS A 108 -19.12 -16.12 5.91
CA LYS A 108 -19.60 -15.37 4.72
C LYS A 108 -20.79 -16.06 4.04
N TYR A 109 -20.79 -17.40 4.03
CA TYR A 109 -21.84 -18.21 3.41
C TYR A 109 -22.99 -18.59 4.37
N ASN A 110 -23.02 -18.03 5.58
CA ASN A 110 -24.04 -18.34 6.58
C ASN A 110 -25.48 -17.98 6.16
N VAL A 111 -25.66 -17.10 5.14
CA VAL A 111 -26.99 -16.80 4.57
C VAL A 111 -27.71 -18.07 4.10
N PHE A 112 -26.96 -19.05 3.61
CA PHE A 112 -27.48 -20.35 3.17
C PHE A 112 -27.83 -21.29 4.33
N GLU A 113 -27.57 -20.90 5.58
CA GLU A 113 -28.11 -21.60 6.75
C GLU A 113 -29.63 -21.41 6.83
N ILE A 114 -30.10 -20.20 6.56
CA ILE A 114 -31.51 -19.80 6.69
C ILE A 114 -32.29 -20.15 5.42
N TRP A 115 -31.71 -19.94 4.25
CA TRP A 115 -32.46 -20.05 2.99
C TRP A 115 -32.70 -21.51 2.59
N SER A 116 -33.90 -21.78 2.05
CA SER A 116 -34.18 -23.04 1.36
C SER A 116 -33.70 -23.01 -0.09
N ILE A 117 -33.71 -24.15 -0.77
CA ILE A 117 -33.38 -24.22 -2.20
C ILE A 117 -34.35 -23.34 -2.99
N GLU A 118 -35.64 -23.40 -2.66
CA GLU A 118 -36.70 -22.64 -3.32
C GLU A 118 -36.53 -21.13 -3.13
N ASP A 119 -36.06 -20.68 -1.96
CA ASP A 119 -35.78 -19.25 -1.71
C ASP A 119 -34.61 -18.76 -2.58
N ILE A 120 -33.54 -19.55 -2.69
CA ILE A 120 -32.40 -19.21 -3.55
C ILE A 120 -32.85 -19.15 -5.02
N VAL A 121 -33.63 -20.13 -5.48
CA VAL A 121 -34.16 -20.16 -6.87
C VAL A 121 -35.08 -18.96 -7.11
N ARG A 122 -35.93 -18.60 -6.15
CA ARG A 122 -36.80 -17.42 -6.26
C ARG A 122 -35.98 -16.14 -6.40
N GLU A 123 -34.89 -16.00 -5.65
CA GLU A 123 -34.02 -14.84 -5.77
C GLU A 123 -33.22 -14.80 -7.06
N ILE A 124 -32.79 -15.95 -7.58
CA ILE A 124 -32.28 -16.06 -8.95
C ILE A 124 -33.34 -15.50 -9.90
N MET A 125 -34.58 -15.99 -9.88
CA MET A 125 -35.64 -15.52 -10.79
C MET A 125 -35.93 -14.01 -10.65
N ASN A 126 -35.94 -13.47 -9.43
CA ASN A 126 -36.23 -12.06 -9.16
C ASN A 126 -35.11 -11.12 -9.63
N ALA A 127 -33.87 -11.59 -9.66
CA ALA A 127 -32.71 -10.83 -10.09
C ALA A 127 -32.76 -10.38 -11.56
N GLN A 128 -33.60 -11.03 -12.36
CA GLN A 128 -33.87 -10.59 -13.72
C GLN A 128 -34.52 -9.19 -13.77
N TYR A 129 -35.19 -8.77 -12.70
CA TYR A 129 -36.00 -7.55 -12.62
C TYR A 129 -35.51 -6.53 -11.57
N LYS A 130 -34.51 -6.88 -10.75
CA LYS A 130 -33.91 -6.04 -9.70
C LYS A 130 -32.38 -5.97 -9.88
N SER A 131 -31.72 -5.00 -9.25
CA SER A 131 -30.25 -4.96 -9.22
C SER A 131 -29.67 -6.21 -8.56
N PHE A 132 -28.49 -6.65 -9.01
CA PHE A 132 -27.81 -7.83 -8.47
C PHE A 132 -27.60 -7.70 -6.94
N ASP A 133 -28.12 -8.67 -6.20
CA ASP A 133 -27.97 -8.76 -4.74
C ASP A 133 -26.70 -9.53 -4.36
N GLU A 134 -26.18 -9.30 -3.17
CA GLU A 134 -24.98 -9.91 -2.60
C GLU A 134 -25.06 -11.45 -2.63
N THR A 135 -26.25 -12.03 -2.43
CA THR A 135 -26.46 -13.48 -2.47
C THR A 135 -26.15 -14.10 -3.85
N LEU A 136 -26.45 -13.40 -4.96
CA LEU A 136 -26.12 -13.88 -6.30
C LEU A 136 -24.62 -13.83 -6.57
N ASN A 137 -23.93 -12.84 -5.99
CA ASN A 137 -22.48 -12.78 -6.04
C ASN A 137 -21.85 -13.94 -5.26
N LEU A 138 -22.42 -14.35 -4.12
CA LEU A 138 -21.96 -15.55 -3.40
C LEU A 138 -22.09 -16.83 -4.22
N LEU A 139 -23.22 -17.02 -4.93
CA LEU A 139 -23.42 -18.16 -5.84
C LEU A 139 -22.42 -18.15 -7.00
N LYS A 140 -22.16 -16.95 -7.55
CA LYS A 140 -21.18 -16.76 -8.61
C LYS A 140 -19.75 -17.06 -8.15
N GLU A 141 -19.34 -16.54 -7.00
CA GLU A 141 -18.05 -16.84 -6.39
C GLU A 141 -17.90 -18.34 -6.09
N TYR A 142 -18.96 -18.97 -5.55
CA TYR A 142 -19.00 -20.40 -5.29
C TYR A 142 -18.74 -21.21 -6.56
N TYR A 143 -19.49 -20.92 -7.64
CA TYR A 143 -19.33 -21.57 -8.94
C TYR A 143 -17.94 -21.34 -9.53
N ASN A 144 -17.38 -20.13 -9.36
CA ASN A 144 -16.08 -19.74 -9.89
C ASN A 144 -14.88 -20.18 -9.01
N GLY A 145 -15.04 -21.26 -8.24
CA GLY A 145 -13.92 -21.96 -7.62
C GLY A 145 -13.71 -21.70 -6.13
N ILE A 146 -14.47 -20.79 -5.49
CA ILE A 146 -14.45 -20.71 -4.02
C ILE A 146 -14.89 -22.04 -3.41
N GLY A 147 -15.84 -22.73 -4.04
CA GLY A 147 -16.28 -24.04 -3.54
C GLY A 147 -15.16 -25.07 -3.46
N ASN A 148 -14.27 -25.08 -4.46
CA ASN A 148 -13.10 -25.96 -4.47
C ASN A 148 -12.07 -25.54 -3.41
N LYS A 149 -11.83 -24.24 -3.25
CA LYS A 149 -10.90 -23.72 -2.24
C LYS A 149 -11.32 -24.09 -0.82
N VAL A 150 -12.61 -24.01 -0.50
CA VAL A 150 -13.13 -24.41 0.82
C VAL A 150 -12.95 -25.92 1.01
N ASP A 151 -13.25 -26.74 0.00
CA ASP A 151 -13.03 -28.18 0.04
C ASP A 151 -11.54 -28.55 0.22
N GLU A 152 -10.62 -27.80 -0.39
CA GLU A 152 -9.17 -27.96 -0.19
C GLU A 152 -8.75 -27.60 1.24
N CYS A 153 -9.25 -26.50 1.80
CA CYS A 153 -9.00 -26.12 3.19
C CYS A 153 -9.51 -27.19 4.18
N ILE A 154 -10.69 -27.75 3.93
CA ILE A 154 -11.25 -28.85 4.75
C ILE A 154 -10.37 -30.12 4.66
N LYS A 155 -9.70 -30.36 3.54
CA LYS A 155 -8.78 -31.50 3.37
C LYS A 155 -7.38 -31.24 3.92
N ASP A 156 -6.98 -29.97 4.07
CA ASP A 156 -5.64 -29.57 4.51
C ASP A 156 -5.35 -30.05 5.95
N HIS A 157 -4.44 -31.01 6.09
CA HIS A 157 -4.07 -31.58 7.39
C HIS A 157 -3.36 -30.59 8.32
N THR A 158 -2.93 -29.43 7.82
CA THR A 158 -2.25 -28.39 8.60
C THR A 158 -3.22 -27.49 9.38
N ILE A 159 -4.51 -27.54 9.07
CA ILE A 159 -5.62 -26.89 9.81
C ILE A 159 -6.09 -27.82 10.94
N ARG A 160 -6.37 -27.27 12.12
CA ARG A 160 -6.82 -28.06 13.28
C ARG A 160 -8.06 -28.90 12.97
N LEU A 161 -8.04 -30.14 13.45
CA LEU A 161 -9.09 -31.13 13.21
C LEU A 161 -10.48 -30.61 13.58
N TYR A 162 -10.65 -30.03 14.77
CA TYR A 162 -11.95 -29.56 15.25
C TYR A 162 -12.50 -28.36 14.46
N ILE A 163 -11.64 -27.51 13.89
CA ILE A 163 -12.06 -26.43 12.98
C ILE A 163 -12.54 -27.03 11.66
N ARG A 164 -11.77 -27.96 11.09
CA ARG A 164 -12.15 -28.66 9.86
C ARG A 164 -13.45 -29.45 10.01
N ASP A 165 -13.63 -30.13 11.14
CA ASP A 165 -14.82 -30.93 11.42
C ASP A 165 -16.08 -30.06 11.45
N PHE A 166 -16.04 -28.91 12.15
CA PHE A 166 -17.17 -27.97 12.16
C PHE A 166 -17.41 -27.35 10.78
N ALA A 167 -16.34 -26.88 10.12
CA ALA A 167 -16.44 -26.28 8.79
C ALA A 167 -17.02 -27.26 7.77
N LYS A 168 -16.60 -28.52 7.78
CA LYS A 168 -17.11 -29.56 6.89
C LYS A 168 -18.61 -29.76 7.05
N GLU A 169 -19.10 -29.86 8.28
CA GLU A 169 -20.52 -30.06 8.56
C GLU A 169 -21.37 -28.90 8.01
N LYS A 170 -20.98 -27.66 8.30
CA LYS A 170 -21.68 -26.46 7.81
C LYS A 170 -21.58 -26.32 6.29
N TRP A 171 -20.38 -26.48 5.75
CA TRP A 171 -20.11 -26.33 4.33
C TRP A 171 -20.91 -27.31 3.49
N LEU A 172 -21.00 -28.58 3.89
CA LEU A 172 -21.80 -29.58 3.19
C LEU A 172 -23.28 -29.17 3.09
N SER A 173 -23.84 -28.61 4.17
CA SER A 173 -25.22 -28.12 4.18
C SER A 173 -25.43 -26.96 3.21
N TYR A 174 -24.50 -25.98 3.19
CA TYR A 174 -24.59 -24.83 2.29
C TYR A 174 -24.39 -25.26 0.83
N LYS A 175 -23.37 -26.08 0.58
CA LYS A 175 -22.99 -26.60 -0.72
C LYS A 175 -24.14 -27.33 -1.40
N GLU A 176 -24.82 -28.22 -0.68
CA GLU A 176 -25.96 -28.96 -1.23
C GLU A 176 -27.08 -28.03 -1.72
N LYS A 177 -27.40 -26.98 -0.94
CA LYS A 177 -28.42 -25.99 -1.31
C LYS A 177 -27.99 -25.17 -2.52
N MET A 178 -26.75 -24.70 -2.54
CA MET A 178 -26.20 -23.91 -3.64
C MET A 178 -26.11 -24.73 -4.94
N ASP A 179 -25.61 -25.96 -4.89
CA ASP A 179 -25.50 -26.84 -6.07
C ASP A 179 -26.86 -27.08 -6.72
N LYS A 180 -27.88 -27.41 -5.90
CA LYS A 180 -29.23 -27.65 -6.39
C LYS A 180 -29.86 -26.37 -6.95
N ALA A 181 -29.70 -25.24 -6.27
CA ALA A 181 -30.25 -23.97 -6.73
C ALA A 181 -29.58 -23.45 -8.01
N ILE A 182 -28.26 -23.60 -8.13
CA ILE A 182 -27.51 -23.26 -9.35
C ILE A 182 -27.94 -24.16 -10.50
N ALA A 183 -28.07 -25.48 -10.28
CA ALA A 183 -28.54 -26.40 -11.31
C ALA A 183 -29.93 -26.03 -11.84
N GLU A 184 -30.83 -25.59 -10.96
CA GLU A 184 -32.15 -25.07 -11.36
C GLU A 184 -32.04 -23.72 -12.07
N GLY A 185 -31.22 -22.80 -11.54
CA GLY A 185 -30.99 -21.46 -12.09
C GLY A 185 -30.35 -21.48 -13.49
N MET A 186 -29.49 -22.46 -13.78
CA MET A 186 -28.80 -22.64 -15.07
C MET A 186 -29.76 -22.93 -16.23
N LYS A 187 -31.04 -23.22 -15.95
CA LYS A 187 -32.10 -23.30 -16.97
C LYS A 187 -32.46 -21.93 -17.55
N TYR A 188 -32.11 -20.83 -16.88
CA TYR A 188 -32.35 -19.46 -17.34
C TYR A 188 -31.09 -18.88 -18.02
N ASP A 189 -31.23 -18.43 -19.27
CA ASP A 189 -30.10 -17.97 -20.08
C ASP A 189 -29.37 -16.74 -19.51
N TRP A 190 -30.10 -15.83 -18.85
CA TRP A 190 -29.49 -14.65 -18.24
C TRP A 190 -28.59 -15.05 -17.05
N PHE A 191 -28.99 -16.05 -16.26
CA PHE A 191 -28.22 -16.55 -15.12
C PHE A 191 -26.99 -17.31 -15.59
N ARG A 192 -27.13 -18.14 -16.64
CA ARG A 192 -26.00 -18.81 -17.30
C ARG A 192 -24.93 -17.79 -17.72
N ARG A 193 -25.33 -16.72 -18.43
CA ARG A 193 -24.41 -15.64 -18.83
C ARG A 193 -23.81 -14.89 -17.64
N PHE A 194 -24.57 -14.69 -16.57
CA PHE A 194 -24.10 -14.01 -15.36
C PHE A 194 -23.01 -14.81 -14.64
N ILE A 195 -23.21 -16.13 -14.52
CA ILE A 195 -22.28 -17.06 -13.87
C ILE A 195 -21.03 -17.29 -14.76
N GLU A 196 -21.21 -17.56 -16.05
CA GLU A 196 -20.11 -17.87 -17.00
C GLU A 196 -19.30 -16.64 -17.48
N GLY A 197 -19.86 -15.43 -17.37
CA GLY A 197 -19.27 -14.22 -17.96
C GLY A 197 -17.95 -13.73 -17.33
N VAL A 198 -17.54 -14.31 -16.20
CA VAL A 198 -16.23 -14.04 -15.56
C VAL A 198 -15.18 -15.05 -16.01
N ASP A 199 -15.57 -16.31 -16.19
CA ASP A 199 -14.70 -17.41 -16.61
C ASP A 199 -14.13 -17.21 -18.02
N THR A 200 -14.92 -16.61 -18.91
CA THR A 200 -14.49 -16.27 -20.29
C THR A 200 -13.43 -15.18 -20.29
N LYS A 201 -13.60 -14.12 -19.49
CA LYS A 201 -12.61 -13.05 -19.38
C LYS A 201 -11.35 -13.50 -18.64
N ILE A 202 -11.48 -14.32 -17.60
CA ILE A 202 -10.33 -14.88 -16.87
C ILE A 202 -9.54 -15.82 -17.77
N ARG A 203 -10.18 -16.77 -18.47
CA ARG A 203 -9.47 -17.65 -19.43
C ARG A 203 -8.86 -16.90 -20.60
N GLU A 204 -9.53 -15.87 -21.13
CA GLU A 204 -8.96 -15.04 -22.19
C GLU A 204 -7.71 -14.30 -21.72
N LEU A 205 -7.69 -13.84 -20.47
CA LEU A 205 -6.53 -13.18 -19.87
C LEU A 205 -5.42 -14.19 -19.56
N GLU A 206 -5.73 -15.33 -18.98
CA GLU A 206 -4.77 -16.41 -18.70
C GLU A 206 -4.12 -16.93 -20.00
N ASN A 207 -4.89 -17.15 -21.06
CA ASN A 207 -4.37 -17.58 -22.35
C ASN A 207 -3.51 -16.50 -23.02
N LYS A 208 -3.88 -15.21 -22.89
CA LYS A 208 -3.05 -14.10 -23.38
C LYS A 208 -1.74 -13.99 -22.61
N ILE A 209 -1.76 -14.15 -21.30
CA ILE A 209 -0.56 -14.11 -20.44
C ILE A 209 0.36 -15.29 -20.76
N SER A 210 -0.18 -16.50 -20.89
CA SER A 210 0.61 -17.68 -21.27
C SER A 210 1.22 -17.53 -22.67
N GLY A 211 0.45 -17.04 -23.64
CA GLY A 211 0.94 -16.80 -25.00
C GLY A 211 2.03 -15.73 -25.08
N LEU A 212 1.95 -14.68 -24.24
CA LEU A 212 3.00 -13.66 -24.12
C LEU A 212 4.26 -14.23 -23.48
N GLY A 213 4.14 -15.05 -22.44
CA GLY A 213 5.30 -15.72 -21.80
C GLY A 213 6.07 -16.60 -22.77
N GLU A 214 5.37 -17.43 -23.56
CA GLU A 214 6.00 -18.29 -24.57
C GLU A 214 6.58 -17.52 -25.76
N PHE A 215 6.02 -16.36 -26.11
CA PHE A 215 6.55 -15.51 -27.17
C PHE A 215 7.85 -14.84 -26.71
N ILE A 216 7.88 -14.31 -25.49
CA ILE A 216 9.03 -13.63 -24.90
C ILE A 216 10.20 -14.60 -24.72
N GLU A 217 9.96 -15.81 -24.22
CA GLU A 217 11.04 -16.78 -23.99
C GLU A 217 11.70 -17.22 -25.31
N ARG A 218 10.89 -17.48 -26.34
CA ARG A 218 11.40 -17.83 -27.68
C ARG A 218 12.23 -16.72 -28.29
N GLU A 219 11.78 -15.48 -28.14
CA GLU A 219 12.49 -14.35 -28.73
C GLU A 219 13.75 -13.98 -27.96
N ARG A 220 13.81 -14.27 -26.65
CA ARG A 220 15.04 -14.21 -25.87
C ARG A 220 16.07 -15.23 -26.37
N GLU A 221 15.67 -16.49 -26.49
CA GLU A 221 16.54 -17.55 -26.99
C GLU A 221 17.08 -17.23 -28.39
N ARG A 222 16.22 -16.74 -29.30
CA ARG A 222 16.65 -16.38 -30.66
C ARG A 222 17.68 -15.25 -30.67
N LEU A 223 17.44 -14.20 -29.89
CA LEU A 223 18.35 -13.06 -29.80
C LEU A 223 19.69 -13.42 -29.16
N GLU A 224 19.69 -14.29 -28.13
CA GLU A 224 20.92 -14.80 -27.51
C GLU A 224 21.75 -15.63 -28.52
N GLU A 225 21.10 -16.47 -29.31
CA GLU A 225 21.75 -17.33 -30.30
C GLU A 225 22.29 -16.52 -31.50
N GLU A 226 21.54 -15.51 -31.97
CA GLU A 226 21.98 -14.57 -33.01
C GLU A 226 23.17 -13.74 -32.54
N PHE A 227 23.16 -13.28 -31.27
CA PHE A 227 24.22 -12.46 -30.72
C PHE A 227 25.54 -13.24 -30.57
N GLU A 228 25.50 -14.47 -30.02
CA GLU A 228 26.73 -15.26 -29.89
C GLU A 228 27.26 -15.75 -31.24
N ASN A 229 26.40 -16.08 -32.20
CA ASN A 229 26.86 -16.37 -33.57
C ASN A 229 27.53 -15.16 -34.21
N TRP A 230 26.94 -13.96 -34.09
CA TRP A 230 27.52 -12.74 -34.66
C TRP A 230 28.90 -12.44 -34.05
N LYS A 231 29.01 -12.53 -32.72
CA LYS A 231 30.27 -12.31 -31.98
C LYS A 231 31.36 -13.30 -32.36
N ASP A 232 31.00 -14.57 -32.57
CA ASP A 232 31.96 -15.62 -32.91
C ASP A 232 32.42 -15.53 -34.37
N ILE A 233 31.52 -15.15 -35.28
CA ILE A 233 31.83 -14.87 -36.70
C ILE A 233 32.77 -13.66 -36.81
N GLU A 234 32.45 -12.56 -36.12
CA GLU A 234 33.23 -11.32 -36.22
C GLU A 234 34.63 -11.51 -35.62
N ARG A 235 34.75 -12.23 -34.49
CA ARG A 235 36.03 -12.59 -33.88
C ARG A 235 36.90 -13.43 -34.82
N LYS A 236 36.32 -14.47 -35.42
CA LYS A 236 37.05 -15.35 -36.37
C LYS A 236 37.50 -14.59 -37.62
N LYS A 237 36.71 -13.65 -38.11
CA LYS A 237 37.04 -12.83 -39.28
C LYS A 237 38.26 -11.93 -39.00
N ILE A 238 38.24 -11.23 -37.87
CA ILE A 238 39.36 -10.37 -37.44
C ILE A 238 40.63 -11.19 -37.21
N GLU A 239 40.50 -12.36 -36.57
CA GLU A 239 41.64 -13.23 -36.28
C GLU A 239 42.26 -13.83 -37.56
N PHE A 240 41.42 -14.17 -38.55
CA PHE A 240 41.87 -14.62 -39.86
C PHE A 240 42.58 -13.51 -40.66
N GLU A 241 42.02 -12.31 -40.72
CA GLU A 241 42.63 -11.16 -41.41
C GLU A 241 43.99 -10.80 -40.78
N ARG A 242 44.08 -10.80 -39.44
CA ARG A 242 45.34 -10.56 -38.71
C ARG A 242 46.41 -11.59 -39.05
N GLU A 243 46.04 -12.86 -39.14
CA GLU A 243 46.97 -13.96 -39.42
C GLU A 243 47.45 -13.95 -40.88
N GLN A 244 46.59 -13.56 -41.83
CA GLN A 244 46.99 -13.38 -43.24
C GLN A 244 47.99 -12.24 -43.40
N LEU A 245 47.69 -11.07 -42.81
CA LEU A 245 48.59 -9.91 -42.83
C LEU A 245 49.96 -10.23 -42.21
N ARG A 246 49.98 -10.99 -41.11
CA ARG A 246 51.23 -11.44 -40.49
C ARG A 246 52.08 -12.31 -41.41
N LYS A 247 51.45 -13.24 -42.13
CA LYS A 247 52.13 -14.16 -43.05
C LYS A 247 52.62 -13.45 -44.32
N GLU A 248 51.86 -12.50 -44.84
CA GLU A 248 52.32 -11.65 -45.94
C GLU A 248 53.52 -10.81 -45.51
N PHE A 249 53.45 -10.17 -44.35
CA PHE A 249 54.56 -9.40 -43.79
C PHE A 249 55.84 -10.23 -43.62
N GLU A 250 55.74 -11.44 -43.05
CA GLU A 250 56.91 -12.32 -42.90
C GLU A 250 57.52 -12.74 -44.24
N ARG A 251 56.69 -13.02 -45.25
CA ARG A 251 57.19 -13.36 -46.60
C ARG A 251 57.85 -12.18 -47.27
N GLU A 252 57.22 -11.01 -47.27
CA GLU A 252 57.77 -9.79 -47.88
C GLU A 252 59.12 -9.45 -47.22
N ARG A 253 59.18 -9.52 -45.89
CA ARG A 253 60.38 -9.27 -45.10
C ARG A 253 61.50 -10.24 -45.43
N GLU A 254 61.24 -11.55 -45.49
CA GLU A 254 62.26 -12.54 -45.89
C GLU A 254 62.75 -12.34 -47.32
N LYS A 255 61.86 -11.97 -48.24
CA LYS A 255 62.19 -11.71 -49.65
C LYS A 255 63.13 -10.51 -49.77
N LEU A 256 62.81 -9.43 -49.07
CA LEU A 256 63.64 -8.21 -49.02
C LEU A 256 64.99 -8.47 -48.34
N ILE A 257 65.04 -9.25 -47.26
CA ILE A 257 66.32 -9.63 -46.61
C ILE A 257 67.20 -10.41 -47.60
N LYS A 258 66.65 -11.36 -48.34
CA LYS A 258 67.39 -12.12 -49.36
C LYS A 258 67.85 -11.25 -50.53
N GLU A 259 67.04 -10.29 -50.98
CA GLU A 259 67.44 -9.32 -52.01
C GLU A 259 68.56 -8.37 -51.52
N ILE A 260 68.52 -7.96 -50.25
CA ILE A 260 69.57 -7.16 -49.60
C ILE A 260 70.89 -7.94 -49.47
N GLU A 261 70.83 -9.24 -49.15
CA GLU A 261 72.02 -10.09 -49.05
C GLU A 261 72.65 -10.43 -50.42
N ALA A 262 71.84 -10.49 -51.48
CA ALA A 262 72.29 -10.84 -52.84
C ALA A 262 72.95 -9.68 -53.60
N LEU A 263 72.69 -8.43 -53.23
CA LEU A 263 73.19 -7.24 -53.96
C LEU A 263 74.40 -6.60 -53.26
N LYS A 264 75.60 -6.86 -53.78
CA LYS A 264 76.82 -6.13 -53.40
C LYS A 264 77.05 -4.92 -54.33
N GLU A 265 76.40 -3.81 -54.00
CA GLU A 265 76.84 -2.44 -54.37
C GLU A 265 76.14 -1.43 -53.43
N ILE A 266 76.91 -0.52 -52.83
CA ILE A 266 76.54 0.25 -51.63
C ILE A 266 75.35 1.21 -51.87
N GLU A 267 75.24 1.81 -53.06
CA GLU A 267 74.14 2.75 -53.40
C GLU A 267 72.77 2.06 -53.57
N MET A 268 72.74 0.82 -54.07
CA MET A 268 71.49 0.05 -54.23
C MET A 268 70.95 -0.40 -52.86
N LYS A 269 71.88 -0.71 -51.94
CA LYS A 269 71.58 -1.13 -50.56
C LYS A 269 70.95 0.00 -49.75
N GLU A 270 71.48 1.22 -49.84
CA GLU A 270 70.88 2.40 -49.18
C GLU A 270 69.46 2.70 -49.69
N LYS A 271 69.23 2.55 -51.00
CA LYS A 271 67.92 2.79 -51.63
C LYS A 271 66.87 1.74 -51.25
N LEU A 272 67.28 0.48 -51.06
CA LEU A 272 66.44 -0.61 -50.58
C LEU A 272 66.20 -0.56 -49.06
N GLU A 273 67.20 -0.14 -48.26
CA GLU A 273 67.02 0.12 -46.83
C GLU A 273 66.08 1.30 -46.57
N LEU A 274 66.05 2.30 -47.47
CA LEU A 274 65.08 3.40 -47.40
C LEU A 274 63.66 2.89 -47.66
N LYS A 275 63.45 2.07 -48.69
CA LYS A 275 62.15 1.44 -48.97
C LYS A 275 61.67 0.51 -47.87
N LEU A 276 62.58 -0.25 -47.25
CA LEU A 276 62.26 -1.09 -46.10
C LEU A 276 61.74 -0.23 -44.94
N ARG A 277 62.38 0.92 -44.68
CA ARG A 277 61.93 1.89 -43.68
C ARG A 277 60.58 2.51 -44.02
N GLU A 278 60.35 2.91 -45.27
CA GLU A 278 59.05 3.44 -45.72
C GLU A 278 57.93 2.42 -45.49
N VAL A 279 58.17 1.15 -45.86
CA VAL A 279 57.20 0.06 -45.63
C VAL A 279 57.01 -0.21 -44.14
N GLU A 280 58.08 -0.24 -43.34
CA GLU A 280 57.97 -0.39 -41.88
C GLU A 280 57.17 0.75 -41.23
N GLU A 281 57.36 1.99 -41.68
CA GLU A 281 56.60 3.15 -41.21
C GLU A 281 55.13 3.09 -41.63
N GLU A 282 54.84 2.66 -42.87
CA GLU A 282 53.46 2.51 -43.38
C GLU A 282 52.70 1.43 -42.61
N TYR A 283 53.30 0.25 -42.42
CA TYR A 283 52.69 -0.83 -41.64
C TYR A 283 52.55 -0.48 -40.16
N LYS A 284 53.51 0.26 -39.60
CA LYS A 284 53.40 0.74 -38.22
C LYS A 284 52.25 1.73 -38.06
N SER A 285 52.06 2.63 -39.02
CA SER A 285 50.91 3.54 -39.05
C SER A 285 49.58 2.78 -39.10
N ILE A 286 49.48 1.75 -39.95
CA ILE A 286 48.26 0.93 -40.06
C ILE A 286 47.99 0.13 -38.78
N ILE A 287 49.04 -0.42 -38.15
CA ILE A 287 48.92 -1.10 -36.86
C ILE A 287 48.47 -0.14 -35.76
N ASP A 288 49.00 1.08 -35.74
CA ASP A 288 48.61 2.11 -34.77
C ASP A 288 47.15 2.57 -34.98
N GLU A 289 46.69 2.70 -36.24
CA GLU A 289 45.27 2.97 -36.55
C GLU A 289 44.35 1.84 -36.11
N LEU A 290 44.73 0.58 -36.35
CA LEU A 290 43.98 -0.59 -35.90
C LEU A 290 43.91 -0.67 -34.38
N ASN A 291 44.99 -0.33 -33.68
CA ASN A 291 45.03 -0.29 -32.22
C ASN A 291 44.06 0.76 -31.65
N GLU A 292 43.97 1.95 -32.28
CA GLU A 292 43.00 2.96 -31.83
C GLU A 292 41.56 2.57 -32.17
N LEU A 293 41.30 1.93 -33.32
CA LEU A 293 39.99 1.36 -33.63
C LEU A 293 39.56 0.30 -32.61
N LEU A 294 40.49 -0.55 -32.18
CA LEU A 294 40.25 -1.59 -31.18
C LEU A 294 39.90 -0.97 -29.81
N LYS A 295 40.61 0.09 -29.44
CA LYS A 295 40.36 0.84 -28.20
C LYS A 295 39.00 1.54 -28.21
N LEU A 296 38.60 2.14 -29.33
CA LEU A 296 37.26 2.72 -29.49
C LEU A 296 36.15 1.66 -29.40
N LYS A 297 36.39 0.47 -29.96
CA LYS A 297 35.44 -0.65 -29.86
C LYS A 297 35.36 -1.24 -28.46
N ASP A 298 36.48 -1.32 -27.73
CA ASP A 298 36.48 -1.72 -26.31
C ASP A 298 35.73 -0.71 -25.44
N GLU A 299 35.80 0.59 -25.73
CA GLU A 299 35.01 1.61 -25.06
C GLU A 299 33.51 1.48 -25.36
N GLU A 300 33.15 1.18 -26.61
CA GLU A 300 31.76 0.92 -27.03
C GLU A 300 31.20 -0.34 -26.34
N ILE A 301 31.98 -1.41 -26.25
CA ILE A 301 31.62 -2.62 -25.50
C ILE A 301 31.40 -2.31 -24.02
N LYS A 302 32.32 -1.57 -23.38
CA LYS A 302 32.15 -1.17 -21.96
C LYS A 302 30.89 -0.34 -21.75
N LYS A 303 30.53 0.51 -22.71
CA LYS A 303 29.30 1.31 -22.65
C LYS A 303 28.06 0.43 -22.75
N LEU A 304 28.05 -0.52 -23.69
CA LEU A 304 26.97 -1.49 -23.84
C LEU A 304 26.85 -2.44 -22.64
N GLU A 305 27.97 -2.88 -22.04
CA GLU A 305 27.97 -3.67 -20.81
C GLU A 305 27.39 -2.88 -19.63
N LYS A 306 27.68 -1.57 -19.56
CA LYS A 306 27.09 -0.69 -18.54
C LYS A 306 25.59 -0.52 -18.76
N GLU A 307 25.15 -0.28 -20.00
CA GLU A 307 23.72 -0.19 -20.35
C GLU A 307 22.99 -1.50 -20.04
N LYS A 308 23.60 -2.66 -20.37
CA LYS A 308 23.06 -3.98 -20.02
C LYS A 308 22.90 -4.13 -18.51
N LYS A 309 23.90 -3.74 -17.73
CA LYS A 309 23.85 -3.80 -16.27
C LYS A 309 22.77 -2.88 -15.68
N GLU A 310 22.62 -1.68 -16.24
CA GLU A 310 21.55 -0.76 -15.84
C GLU A 310 20.16 -1.34 -16.13
N VAL A 311 19.99 -2.03 -17.26
CA VAL A 311 18.75 -2.73 -17.62
C VAL A 311 18.50 -3.96 -16.72
N GLU A 312 19.52 -4.74 -16.38
CA GLU A 312 19.41 -5.86 -15.45
C GLU A 312 19.03 -5.39 -14.04
N GLU A 313 19.62 -4.30 -13.55
CA GLU A 313 19.26 -3.68 -12.28
C GLU A 313 17.82 -3.13 -12.29
N GLU A 314 17.37 -2.58 -13.42
CA GLU A 314 15.99 -2.11 -13.59
C GLU A 314 15.00 -3.29 -13.65
N PHE A 315 15.37 -4.39 -14.30
CA PHE A 315 14.60 -5.62 -14.33
C PHE A 315 14.49 -6.25 -12.93
N ASP A 316 15.58 -6.35 -12.17
CA ASP A 316 15.56 -6.86 -10.80
C ASP A 316 14.71 -5.98 -9.89
N ARG A 317 14.73 -4.66 -10.07
CA ARG A 317 13.82 -3.74 -9.36
C ARG A 317 12.37 -4.01 -9.72
N LEU A 318 12.06 -4.17 -11.00
CA LEU A 318 10.69 -4.40 -11.47
C LEU A 318 10.18 -5.78 -11.04
N TYR A 319 11.02 -6.81 -11.11
CA TYR A 319 10.71 -8.17 -10.66
C TYR A 319 10.49 -8.21 -9.15
N ASN A 320 11.31 -7.52 -8.36
CA ASN A 320 11.06 -7.36 -6.92
C ASN A 320 9.80 -6.53 -6.64
N LYS A 321 9.48 -5.49 -7.42
CA LYS A 321 8.20 -4.76 -7.33
C LYS A 321 7.00 -5.66 -7.63
N ILE A 322 7.07 -6.52 -8.65
CA ILE A 322 6.01 -7.47 -9.01
C ILE A 322 5.88 -8.56 -7.94
N LYS A 323 7.00 -9.07 -7.44
CA LYS A 323 7.04 -10.04 -6.34
C LYS A 323 6.48 -9.43 -5.06
N LEU A 324 6.83 -8.18 -4.74
CA LEU A 324 6.25 -7.45 -3.62
C LEU A 324 4.76 -7.20 -3.86
N ALA A 325 4.32 -6.77 -5.04
CA ALA A 325 2.89 -6.61 -5.33
C ALA A 325 2.11 -7.93 -5.19
N LEU A 326 2.70 -9.07 -5.59
CA LEU A 326 2.12 -10.41 -5.47
C LEU A 326 2.21 -10.99 -4.03
N GLU A 327 3.23 -10.65 -3.26
CA GLU A 327 3.39 -11.01 -1.85
C GLU A 327 2.58 -10.08 -0.92
N GLU A 328 2.35 -8.83 -1.32
CA GLU A 328 1.61 -7.79 -0.62
C GLU A 328 0.10 -7.88 -0.86
N GLU A 329 -0.35 -8.44 -1.99
CA GLU A 329 -1.76 -8.85 -2.20
C GLU A 329 -2.19 -9.88 -1.13
N LYS A 330 -1.23 -10.58 -0.51
CA LYS A 330 -1.47 -11.50 0.61
C LYS A 330 -1.30 -10.90 2.00
N LYS A 331 -0.72 -9.70 2.19
CA LYS A 331 -0.29 -9.26 3.54
C LYS A 331 -0.48 -7.81 3.96
N LEU A 332 -0.86 -6.84 3.13
CA LEU A 332 -1.13 -5.47 3.61
C LEU A 332 -2.36 -4.82 2.96
N SER A 333 -3.11 -4.09 3.78
CA SER A 333 -4.33 -3.34 3.45
C SER A 333 -4.18 -2.46 2.21
N LYS A 334 -5.26 -2.34 1.42
CA LYS A 334 -5.47 -1.43 0.26
C LYS A 334 -5.10 0.06 0.48
N ASP A 335 -4.66 0.45 1.67
CA ASP A 335 -4.57 1.82 2.16
C ASP A 335 -3.24 2.54 1.87
N LYS A 336 -2.21 1.91 1.30
CA LYS A 336 -0.91 2.57 1.03
C LYS A 336 -0.60 2.95 -0.41
N ILE A 337 -1.41 2.53 -1.37
CA ILE A 337 -1.27 2.93 -2.77
C ILE A 337 -1.90 4.33 -2.94
N VAL A 338 -1.19 5.25 -3.57
CA VAL A 338 -1.74 6.54 -4.03
C VAL A 338 -1.61 6.62 -5.54
N ARG A 339 -2.74 6.73 -6.23
CA ARG A 339 -2.77 6.85 -7.70
C ARG A 339 -2.45 8.28 -8.15
N LEU A 340 -2.05 8.43 -9.41
CA LEU A 340 -1.75 9.70 -10.04
C LEU A 340 -2.85 10.76 -9.82
N GLU A 341 -4.11 10.37 -10.02
CA GLU A 341 -5.25 11.28 -9.89
C GLU A 341 -5.46 11.72 -8.43
N GLU A 342 -5.25 10.80 -7.48
CA GLU A 342 -5.33 11.09 -6.05
C GLU A 342 -4.22 12.05 -5.61
N ALA A 343 -2.98 11.80 -6.02
CA ALA A 343 -1.84 12.65 -5.72
C ALA A 343 -1.99 14.06 -6.30
N SER A 344 -2.50 14.16 -7.52
CA SER A 344 -2.77 15.46 -8.16
C SER A 344 -3.90 16.21 -7.43
N PHE A 345 -4.95 15.49 -7.01
CA PHE A 345 -6.04 16.06 -6.23
C PHE A 345 -5.56 16.52 -4.85
N TYR A 346 -4.74 15.73 -4.16
CA TYR A 346 -4.17 16.05 -2.87
C TYR A 346 -3.30 17.30 -2.91
N GLU A 347 -2.53 17.51 -3.97
CA GLU A 347 -1.75 18.73 -4.15
C GLU A 347 -2.65 19.96 -4.29
N ILE A 348 -3.64 19.91 -5.19
CA ILE A 348 -4.60 21.00 -5.40
C ILE A 348 -5.29 21.34 -4.07
N TRP A 349 -5.77 20.31 -3.37
CA TRP A 349 -6.42 20.46 -2.07
C TRP A 349 -5.51 21.09 -1.02
N PHE A 350 -4.26 20.61 -0.91
CA PHE A 350 -3.27 21.14 0.04
C PHE A 350 -3.04 22.63 -0.21
N VAL A 351 -2.80 23.01 -1.47
CA VAL A 351 -2.53 24.38 -1.88
C VAL A 351 -3.73 25.27 -1.56
N ASP A 352 -4.93 24.89 -1.99
CA ASP A 352 -6.14 25.71 -1.82
C ASP A 352 -6.49 25.89 -0.34
N ARG A 353 -6.38 24.82 0.46
CA ARG A 353 -6.71 24.86 1.89
C ARG A 353 -5.70 25.68 2.68
N LEU A 354 -4.40 25.48 2.43
CA LEU A 354 -3.37 26.23 3.12
C LEU A 354 -3.49 27.72 2.81
N ARG A 355 -3.75 28.08 1.55
CA ARG A 355 -4.01 29.47 1.13
C ARG A 355 -5.24 30.06 1.82
N LYS A 356 -6.35 29.33 1.85
CA LYS A 356 -7.58 29.77 2.53
C LYS A 356 -7.29 30.08 4.00
N LYS A 357 -6.68 29.14 4.74
CA LYS A 357 -6.34 29.34 6.16
C LYS A 357 -5.36 30.49 6.37
N LEU A 358 -4.37 30.69 5.52
CA LEU A 358 -3.44 31.84 5.57
C LEU A 358 -4.16 33.17 5.31
N SER A 359 -5.15 33.19 4.40
CA SER A 359 -5.92 34.39 4.08
C SER A 359 -6.89 34.81 5.19
N GLU A 360 -7.46 33.83 5.89
CA GLU A 360 -8.36 34.01 7.05
C GLU A 360 -7.55 34.44 8.29
N ASN A 361 -6.35 33.88 8.48
CA ASN A 361 -5.47 34.14 9.61
C ASN A 361 -4.38 35.17 9.29
N LYS A 362 -4.76 36.41 8.97
CA LYS A 362 -3.82 37.51 8.65
C LYS A 362 -2.89 37.91 9.79
N THR A 363 -3.13 37.44 11.01
CA THR A 363 -2.26 37.70 12.16
C THR A 363 -2.19 36.46 13.05
N ILE A 364 -0.97 35.96 13.27
CA ILE A 364 -0.70 34.76 14.08
C ILE A 364 -0.04 35.20 15.39
N LYS A 365 -0.47 34.61 16.51
CA LYS A 365 0.08 34.90 17.83
C LYS A 365 1.05 33.81 18.26
N VAL A 366 2.30 34.16 18.54
CA VAL A 366 3.32 33.26 19.11
C VAL A 366 3.87 33.91 20.36
N ASN A 367 3.75 33.26 21.52
CA ASN A 367 4.26 33.76 22.81
C ASN A 367 4.04 35.28 23.01
N GLU A 368 2.77 35.67 22.99
CA GLU A 368 2.29 37.06 23.16
C GLU A 368 2.62 38.04 22.02
N LYS A 369 3.57 37.73 21.15
CA LYS A 369 3.88 38.50 19.95
C LYS A 369 2.86 38.20 18.85
N ARG A 370 2.52 39.23 18.06
CA ARG A 370 1.61 39.11 16.92
C ARG A 370 2.38 39.33 15.63
N PHE A 371 2.29 38.39 14.71
CA PHE A 371 2.95 38.43 13.41
C PHE A 371 1.93 38.69 12.32
N LYS A 372 2.15 39.71 11.48
CA LYS A 372 1.28 40.05 10.36
C LYS A 372 1.93 39.59 9.06
N ILE A 373 1.12 38.96 8.20
CA ILE A 373 1.52 38.64 6.83
C ILE A 373 1.73 39.94 6.05
N TYR A 374 2.88 40.08 5.39
CA TYR A 374 3.18 41.22 4.53
C TYR A 374 3.51 40.83 3.08
N LYS A 375 3.82 39.55 2.84
CA LYS A 375 4.05 39.00 1.49
C LYS A 375 3.66 37.53 1.46
N ASP A 376 3.07 37.08 0.37
CA ASP A 376 2.83 35.68 0.05
C ASP A 376 3.22 35.41 -1.40
N GLU A 377 3.83 34.25 -1.64
CA GLU A 377 4.28 33.78 -2.95
C GLU A 377 3.94 32.30 -3.09
N ILE A 378 3.54 31.91 -4.31
CA ILE A 378 3.42 30.49 -4.68
C ILE A 378 4.56 30.21 -5.63
N VAL A 379 5.41 29.27 -5.24
CA VAL A 379 6.48 28.75 -6.07
C VAL A 379 6.04 27.36 -6.50
N GLU A 380 5.44 27.27 -7.68
CA GLU A 380 5.34 25.98 -8.34
C GLU A 380 6.71 25.62 -8.91
N THR A 381 7.06 24.34 -8.89
CA THR A 381 8.19 23.80 -9.66
C THR A 381 7.81 23.83 -11.16
N LYS A 382 7.63 25.03 -11.74
CA LYS A 382 7.06 25.21 -13.08
C LYS A 382 8.16 25.22 -14.16
N ASN A 383 8.13 24.21 -15.04
CA ASN A 383 8.05 24.37 -16.52
C ASN A 383 8.39 23.12 -17.38
N ILE A 384 8.59 21.93 -16.81
CA ILE A 384 8.92 20.71 -17.62
C ILE A 384 7.97 19.53 -17.34
N ILE A 385 7.19 19.59 -16.26
CA ILE A 385 6.33 18.49 -15.83
C ILE A 385 4.98 18.55 -16.60
N PRO A 386 4.55 17.45 -17.27
CA PRO A 386 3.25 17.35 -17.94
C PRO A 386 2.08 17.81 -17.07
N LYS A 387 1.01 18.35 -17.68
CA LYS A 387 -0.18 18.88 -16.99
C LYS A 387 -0.85 17.90 -16.01
N ASN A 388 -0.60 16.60 -16.15
CA ASN A 388 -1.30 15.54 -15.44
C ASN A 388 -0.49 14.97 -14.25
N LEU A 389 0.69 15.51 -13.95
CA LEU A 389 1.54 15.06 -12.84
C LEU A 389 1.54 16.08 -11.69
N PRO A 390 1.74 15.63 -10.43
CA PRO A 390 1.97 16.53 -9.31
C PRO A 390 3.17 17.45 -9.58
N LYS A 391 3.06 18.70 -9.15
CA LYS A 391 4.05 19.76 -9.40
C LYS A 391 4.98 20.01 -8.22
N ASN A 392 4.73 19.34 -7.09
CA ASN A 392 5.40 19.58 -5.82
C ASN A 392 5.41 21.08 -5.46
N THR A 393 4.21 21.65 -5.38
CA THR A 393 3.99 23.09 -5.18
C THR A 393 4.44 23.54 -3.80
N GLU A 394 5.08 24.71 -3.75
CA GLU A 394 5.48 25.38 -2.52
C GLU A 394 4.72 26.69 -2.32
N ILE A 395 4.33 26.96 -1.08
CA ILE A 395 3.72 28.21 -0.63
C ILE A 395 4.68 28.87 0.36
N ILE A 396 5.11 30.09 0.08
CA ILE A 396 6.00 30.88 0.93
C ILE A 396 5.25 32.11 1.41
N VAL A 397 5.18 32.30 2.73
CA VAL A 397 4.54 33.46 3.35
C VAL A 397 5.50 34.13 4.32
N LEU A 398 5.64 35.45 4.18
CA LEU A 398 6.53 36.25 5.00
C LEU A 398 5.72 37.07 6.00
N MET A 399 6.15 37.01 7.26
CA MET A 399 5.46 37.65 8.38
C MET A 399 6.42 38.51 9.19
N GLU A 400 5.92 39.64 9.69
CA GLU A 400 6.67 40.54 10.58
C GLU A 400 5.94 40.78 11.89
N GLU A 401 6.69 40.92 12.97
CA GLU A 401 6.17 41.26 14.29
C GLU A 401 5.52 42.66 14.30
N ARG A 402 4.28 42.75 14.81
CA ARG A 402 3.61 44.02 15.06
C ARG A 402 4.17 44.68 16.32
N LYS A 403 4.94 45.76 16.13
CA LYS A 403 5.43 46.66 17.19
C LYS A 403 4.97 48.10 16.91
N LEU A 404 4.63 48.84 17.98
CA LEU A 404 4.19 50.24 17.91
C LEU A 404 5.36 51.21 17.66
N ASN A 405 6.58 50.85 18.08
CA ASN A 405 7.76 51.71 17.94
C ASN A 405 8.59 51.30 16.69
N PRO A 406 8.74 52.18 15.68
CA PRO A 406 9.48 51.89 14.46
C PRO A 406 11.01 51.74 14.64
N LEU A 407 11.56 52.14 15.79
CA LEU A 407 13.01 52.03 16.10
C LEU A 407 13.41 50.66 16.66
N VAL A 408 12.46 49.81 17.02
CA VAL A 408 12.74 48.48 17.60
C VAL A 408 12.79 47.45 16.47
N LYS A 409 13.88 46.65 16.44
CA LYS A 409 14.01 45.54 15.47
C LYS A 409 12.80 44.61 15.59
N LYS A 410 12.07 44.47 14.48
CA LYS A 410 10.96 43.53 14.34
C LYS A 410 11.49 42.15 14.00
N MET A 411 10.95 41.13 14.63
CA MET A 411 11.22 39.75 14.24
C MET A 411 10.53 39.41 12.92
N LYS A 412 11.23 38.75 12.01
CA LYS A 412 10.73 38.28 10.71
C LYS A 412 10.67 36.76 10.67
N ILE A 413 9.54 36.24 10.21
CA ILE A 413 9.29 34.81 10.07
C ILE A 413 9.00 34.49 8.61
N MET A 414 9.60 33.41 8.11
CA MET A 414 9.19 32.76 6.88
C MET A 414 8.37 31.51 7.21
N PHE A 415 7.13 31.44 6.74
CA PHE A 415 6.36 30.21 6.70
C PHE A 415 6.49 29.59 5.31
N ARG A 416 6.82 28.30 5.22
CA ARG A 416 6.97 27.57 3.96
C ARG A 416 6.18 26.26 4.04
N GLY A 417 5.15 26.14 3.23
CA GLY A 417 4.41 24.89 3.01
C GLY A 417 4.87 24.23 1.73
N VAL A 418 5.29 22.97 1.80
CA VAL A 418 5.84 22.20 0.66
C VAL A 418 4.99 20.97 0.47
N TYR A 419 4.41 20.79 -0.72
CA TYR A 419 3.87 19.51 -1.13
C TYR A 419 4.98 18.70 -1.81
N TYR A 420 5.21 17.47 -1.36
CA TYR A 420 6.22 16.59 -1.92
C TYR A 420 5.61 15.25 -2.31
N SER A 421 5.96 14.80 -3.51
CA SER A 421 5.56 13.51 -4.06
C SER A 421 6.64 13.01 -5.02
N HIS A 422 6.78 11.68 -5.16
CA HIS A 422 7.76 11.07 -6.07
C HIS A 422 7.24 11.12 -7.51
N VAL A 423 7.35 12.29 -8.15
CA VAL A 423 6.82 12.53 -9.52
C VAL A 423 7.30 11.48 -10.53
N ASP A 424 8.52 10.97 -10.38
CA ASP A 424 9.07 9.94 -11.24
C ASP A 424 8.36 8.57 -11.12
N GLU A 425 7.87 8.19 -9.93
CA GLU A 425 7.09 6.97 -9.74
C GLU A 425 5.74 7.09 -10.46
N TYR A 426 5.07 8.24 -10.33
CA TYR A 426 3.83 8.51 -11.06
C TYR A 426 4.01 8.55 -12.58
N LYS A 427 5.15 9.04 -13.07
CA LYS A 427 5.47 9.08 -14.50
C LYS A 427 5.70 7.69 -15.08
N LYS A 428 6.29 6.77 -14.30
CA LYS A 428 6.61 5.40 -14.72
C LYS A 428 5.42 4.46 -14.56
N ASP A 429 4.83 4.46 -13.37
CA ASP A 429 3.94 3.39 -12.92
C ASP A 429 2.49 3.87 -12.72
N GLY A 430 2.25 5.20 -12.71
CA GLY A 430 0.91 5.79 -12.53
C GLY A 430 0.40 5.79 -11.08
N PHE A 431 1.21 5.33 -10.13
CA PHE A 431 0.93 5.34 -8.70
C PHE A 431 2.25 5.39 -7.89
N ASP A 432 2.15 5.71 -6.62
CA ASP A 432 3.26 5.70 -5.65
C ASP A 432 2.85 4.90 -4.40
N THR A 433 3.81 4.17 -3.85
CA THR A 433 3.68 3.39 -2.61
C THR A 433 4.77 3.72 -1.59
N TYR A 434 5.74 4.57 -1.96
CA TYR A 434 6.90 4.86 -1.13
C TYR A 434 6.59 6.07 -0.22
N PRO A 435 6.63 5.90 1.10
CA PRO A 435 6.56 7.03 2.01
C PRO A 435 7.84 7.87 1.90
N MET A 436 7.73 9.17 2.17
CA MET A 436 8.87 10.07 2.12
C MET A 436 9.91 9.69 3.19
N THR A 437 11.17 9.61 2.76
CA THR A 437 12.28 9.16 3.61
C THR A 437 12.88 10.31 4.42
N LEU A 438 13.60 9.95 5.49
CA LEU A 438 14.36 10.93 6.28
C LEU A 438 15.39 11.71 5.43
N GLY A 439 15.98 11.09 4.40
CA GLY A 439 16.95 11.73 3.51
C GLY A 439 16.34 12.88 2.71
N GLU A 440 15.16 12.65 2.16
CA GLU A 440 14.43 13.64 1.38
C GLU A 440 13.91 14.78 2.27
N VAL A 441 13.42 14.45 3.47
CA VAL A 441 13.00 15.45 4.46
C VAL A 441 14.17 16.38 4.81
N LYS A 442 15.37 15.82 4.99
CA LYS A 442 16.60 16.60 5.23
C LYS A 442 16.92 17.54 4.08
N GLU A 443 16.77 17.09 2.84
CA GLU A 443 17.03 17.95 1.68
C GLU A 443 16.11 19.19 1.67
N ILE A 444 14.82 19.01 1.99
CA ILE A 444 13.86 20.12 2.07
C ILE A 444 14.21 21.05 3.25
N ILE A 445 14.62 20.50 4.40
CA ILE A 445 15.08 21.27 5.56
C ILE A 445 16.30 22.13 5.19
N GLU A 446 17.31 21.57 4.51
CA GLU A 446 18.50 22.31 4.10
C GLU A 446 18.16 23.44 3.10
N LYS A 447 17.29 23.16 2.12
CA LYS A 447 16.77 24.21 1.23
C LYS A 447 16.05 25.31 2.03
N ALA A 448 15.28 24.95 3.04
CA ALA A 448 14.58 25.92 3.89
C ALA A 448 15.54 26.77 4.74
N LYS A 449 16.64 26.18 5.24
CA LYS A 449 17.70 26.91 5.96
C LYS A 449 18.38 27.93 5.06
N ILE A 450 18.70 27.55 3.82
CA ILE A 450 19.34 28.44 2.84
C ILE A 450 18.39 29.60 2.48
N ASN A 451 17.15 29.29 2.12
CA ASN A 451 16.15 30.29 1.71
C ASN A 451 15.73 31.21 2.87
N GLY A 452 15.76 30.69 4.10
CA GLY A 452 15.38 31.41 5.31
C GLY A 452 16.50 32.18 6.00
N LYS A 453 17.70 32.28 5.40
CA LYS A 453 18.89 32.86 6.07
C LYS A 453 18.68 34.26 6.63
N ASP A 454 17.91 35.10 5.94
CA ASP A 454 17.62 36.49 6.29
C ASP A 454 16.46 36.66 7.28
N TYR A 455 15.88 35.55 7.75
CA TYR A 455 14.76 35.52 8.68
C TYR A 455 15.22 35.03 10.05
N ASP A 456 14.51 35.48 11.08
CA ASP A 456 14.80 35.09 12.47
C ASP A 456 14.29 33.66 12.75
N ARG A 457 13.21 33.23 12.07
CA ARG A 457 12.66 31.86 12.14
C ARG A 457 12.07 31.42 10.80
N VAL A 458 12.16 30.13 10.52
CA VAL A 458 11.49 29.44 9.42
C VAL A 458 10.53 28.40 10.00
N VAL A 459 9.24 28.50 9.66
CA VAL A 459 8.24 27.47 9.97
C VAL A 459 8.01 26.67 8.69
N LEU A 460 8.37 25.40 8.71
CA LEU A 460 8.35 24.49 7.57
C LEU A 460 7.27 23.42 7.78
N LEU A 461 6.29 23.41 6.86
CA LEU A 461 5.29 22.35 6.74
C LEU A 461 5.62 21.52 5.50
N ILE A 462 5.88 20.22 5.67
CA ILE A 462 6.05 19.29 4.54
C ILE A 462 4.82 18.39 4.49
N ALA A 463 4.13 18.37 3.35
CA ALA A 463 2.97 17.53 3.11
C ALA A 463 3.31 16.43 2.10
N SER A 464 2.95 15.18 2.40
CA SER A 464 3.19 14.03 1.55
C SER A 464 1.90 13.22 1.33
N PRO A 465 1.58 12.78 0.10
CA PRO A 465 0.41 11.96 -0.17
C PRO A 465 0.55 10.52 0.31
N THR A 466 1.77 9.97 0.32
CA THR A 466 2.09 8.61 0.81
C THR A 466 2.55 8.62 2.26
N GLY A 467 2.56 9.79 2.90
CA GLY A 467 3.04 9.95 4.27
C GLY A 467 4.56 9.89 4.38
N PHE A 468 5.03 9.42 5.53
CA PHE A 468 6.43 9.45 5.95
C PHE A 468 6.84 8.12 6.57
N ASP A 469 8.10 7.72 6.36
CA ASP A 469 8.65 6.56 7.06
C ASP A 469 8.83 6.85 8.57
N ASP A 470 9.00 5.80 9.37
CA ASP A 470 9.07 5.96 10.83
C ASP A 470 10.27 6.83 11.26
N LYS A 471 11.40 6.74 10.55
CA LYS A 471 12.60 7.54 10.84
C LYS A 471 12.42 9.02 10.53
N ALA A 472 11.64 9.34 9.50
CA ALA A 472 11.26 10.69 9.14
C ALA A 472 10.29 11.26 10.17
N LYS A 473 9.32 10.47 10.67
CA LYS A 473 8.44 10.88 11.77
C LYS A 473 9.20 11.12 13.07
N GLU A 474 10.23 10.32 13.35
CA GLU A 474 11.09 10.49 14.53
C GLU A 474 11.81 11.84 14.58
N ILE A 475 12.05 12.51 13.44
CA ILE A 475 12.74 13.81 13.43
C ILE A 475 11.98 14.91 14.18
N VAL A 476 10.65 14.82 14.25
CA VAL A 476 9.80 15.79 14.96
C VAL A 476 9.49 15.35 16.39
N SER A 477 9.53 14.05 16.68
CA SER A 477 9.23 13.52 18.02
C SER A 477 10.45 13.31 18.92
N SER A 478 11.65 13.07 18.37
CA SER A 478 12.88 12.74 19.12
C SER A 478 13.79 13.95 19.38
N GLU A 479 14.17 14.20 20.64
CA GLU A 479 15.11 15.27 21.03
C GLU A 479 16.47 15.14 20.34
N ASP A 480 17.04 13.95 20.33
CA ASP A 480 18.37 13.67 19.77
C ASP A 480 18.49 13.94 18.26
N LEU A 481 17.42 13.67 17.50
CA LEU A 481 17.40 13.89 16.06
C LEU A 481 17.14 15.38 15.73
N ARG A 482 16.40 16.08 16.60
CA ARG A 482 16.19 17.53 16.46
C ARG A 482 17.51 18.28 16.59
N GLU A 483 18.28 18.04 17.65
CA GLU A 483 19.57 18.71 17.86
C GLU A 483 20.57 18.44 16.72
N ARG A 484 20.50 17.25 16.11
CA ARG A 484 21.39 16.87 15.00
C ARG A 484 21.02 17.47 13.65
N TYR A 485 19.72 17.65 13.37
CA TYR A 485 19.26 17.94 12.00
C TYR A 485 18.46 19.23 11.85
N LEU A 486 17.77 19.69 12.89
CA LEU A 486 17.08 20.98 12.89
C LEU A 486 18.01 22.03 13.49
N SER A 487 18.13 23.19 12.82
CA SER A 487 18.77 24.33 13.46
C SER A 487 17.79 25.01 14.39
N ASP A 488 18.28 25.78 15.36
CA ASP A 488 17.47 26.68 16.21
C ASP A 488 16.63 27.70 15.41
N LYS A 489 16.77 27.75 14.09
CA LYS A 489 15.99 28.60 13.20
C LYS A 489 14.80 27.90 12.55
N VAL A 490 14.73 26.56 12.52
CA VAL A 490 13.70 25.82 11.78
C VAL A 490 12.75 25.12 12.73
N SER A 491 11.47 25.46 12.60
CA SER A 491 10.33 24.75 13.21
C SER A 491 9.71 23.85 12.16
N LEU A 492 9.72 22.52 12.36
CA LEU A 492 9.26 21.54 11.38
C LEU A 492 7.93 20.89 11.78
N ALA A 493 7.03 20.75 10.81
CA ALA A 493 5.84 19.92 10.87
C ALA A 493 5.72 19.07 9.59
N LEU A 494 5.26 17.83 9.74
CA LEU A 494 5.02 16.87 8.66
C LEU A 494 3.53 16.58 8.60
N PHE A 495 2.91 16.65 7.43
CA PHE A 495 1.49 16.44 7.23
C PHE A 495 1.24 15.29 6.26
N ASP A 496 0.70 14.19 6.78
CA ASP A 496 0.23 13.09 5.97
C ASP A 496 -1.11 13.47 5.37
N VAL A 497 -1.16 13.65 4.05
CA VAL A 497 -2.34 14.17 3.36
C VAL A 497 -3.45 13.12 3.29
N LYS A 498 -3.08 11.84 3.11
CA LYS A 498 -4.03 10.74 3.01
C LYS A 498 -4.62 10.41 4.38
N GLU A 499 -3.78 10.28 5.40
CA GLU A 499 -4.21 10.03 6.79
C GLU A 499 -4.77 11.29 7.47
N LYS A 500 -4.59 12.48 6.87
CA LYS A 500 -4.95 13.79 7.42
C LYS A 500 -4.33 14.04 8.80
N LYS A 501 -3.07 13.65 8.96
CA LYS A 501 -2.40 13.64 10.27
C LYS A 501 -1.19 14.56 10.27
N LEU A 502 -1.18 15.50 11.22
CA LEU A 502 -0.08 16.43 11.44
C LEU A 502 0.86 15.88 12.53
N TYR A 503 2.13 15.76 12.20
CA TYR A 503 3.22 15.40 13.12
C TYR A 503 4.11 16.62 13.34
N TYR A 504 4.26 17.05 14.59
CA TYR A 504 5.11 18.18 14.94
C TYR A 504 5.57 18.05 16.39
N ASN A 505 6.59 18.83 16.77
CA ASN A 505 7.02 18.92 18.17
C ASN A 505 6.11 19.89 18.95
N GLU A 506 5.36 19.39 19.93
CA GLU A 506 4.49 20.22 20.79
C GLU A 506 5.25 21.22 21.67
N VAL A 507 6.54 20.96 21.94
CA VAL A 507 7.43 21.85 22.70
C VAL A 507 7.89 23.03 21.83
N ASP A 508 7.90 22.89 20.50
CA ASP A 508 8.24 24.00 19.59
C ASP A 508 7.08 25.02 19.53
N GLU A 509 7.32 26.19 20.11
CA GLU A 509 6.32 27.24 20.29
C GLU A 509 5.74 27.76 18.97
N PHE A 510 6.54 27.76 17.90
CA PHE A 510 6.09 28.15 16.58
C PHE A 510 5.28 27.03 15.93
N CYS A 511 5.73 25.77 15.99
CA CYS A 511 4.91 24.66 15.46
C CYS A 511 3.55 24.61 16.16
N ARG A 512 3.51 24.75 17.49
CA ARG A 512 2.27 24.79 18.26
C ARG A 512 1.36 25.96 17.86
N ALA A 513 1.92 27.16 17.69
CA ALA A 513 1.14 28.33 17.29
C ALA A 513 0.59 28.23 15.85
N PHE A 514 1.27 27.49 14.98
CA PHE A 514 0.86 27.27 13.59
C PHE A 514 0.08 25.96 13.39
N ALA A 515 -0.04 25.09 14.42
CA ALA A 515 -0.61 23.75 14.28
C ALA A 515 -2.04 23.76 13.73
N GLU A 516 -2.90 24.68 14.21
CA GLU A 516 -4.27 24.84 13.71
C GLU A 516 -4.32 25.25 12.23
N LEU A 517 -3.35 26.06 11.79
CA LEU A 517 -3.21 26.44 10.39
C LEU A 517 -2.73 25.25 9.55
N MET A 518 -1.80 24.45 10.10
CA MET A 518 -1.14 23.32 9.41
C MET A 518 -1.92 22.01 9.44
N SER A 519 -2.90 21.83 10.33
CA SER A 519 -3.70 20.60 10.42
C SER A 519 -4.63 20.40 9.24
N LEU A 520 -4.86 21.45 8.43
CA LEU A 520 -5.65 21.46 7.19
C LEU A 520 -7.02 20.74 7.27
N GLU A 521 -7.57 20.58 8.48
CA GLU A 521 -8.79 19.80 8.73
C GLU A 521 -9.96 20.21 7.83
N PHE A 522 -10.76 19.21 7.47
CA PHE A 522 -12.00 19.41 6.73
C PHE A 522 -13.04 20.06 7.64
N GLU A 523 -13.33 21.34 7.41
CA GLU A 523 -14.72 21.76 7.52
C GLU A 523 -15.44 21.25 6.27
N ASN A 524 -15.92 20.01 6.36
CA ASN A 524 -16.82 19.47 5.35
C ASN A 524 -18.07 20.37 5.36
N GLU A 525 -18.50 20.85 4.20
CA GLU A 525 -19.71 21.66 4.08
C GLU A 525 -20.93 20.90 4.63
N GLU A 526 -20.91 19.57 4.49
CA GLU A 526 -21.85 18.65 5.10
C GLU A 526 -21.77 18.63 6.65
N PHE A 527 -20.57 18.75 7.22
CA PHE A 527 -20.36 18.85 8.66
C PHE A 527 -20.88 20.18 9.22
N LEU A 528 -20.62 21.30 8.54
CA LEU A 528 -21.14 22.62 8.95
C LEU A 528 -22.67 22.69 8.84
N ARG A 529 -23.25 22.09 7.80
CA ARG A 529 -24.70 21.96 7.65
C ARG A 529 -25.31 21.08 8.74
N CYS A 530 -24.67 19.95 9.04
CA CYS A 530 -25.08 19.07 10.12
C CYS A 530 -25.02 19.79 11.47
N GLU A 531 -23.90 20.46 11.79
CA GLU A 531 -23.75 21.23 13.04
C GLU A 531 -24.82 22.31 13.19
N LYS A 532 -25.15 23.02 12.10
CA LYS A 532 -26.19 24.06 12.10
C LYS A 532 -27.58 23.48 12.34
N GLU A 533 -27.90 22.35 11.71
CA GLU A 533 -29.21 21.69 11.86
C GLU A 533 -29.36 21.10 13.27
N VAL A 534 -28.32 20.43 13.78
CA VAL A 534 -28.28 19.91 15.16
C VAL A 534 -28.52 21.02 16.17
N LYS A 535 -27.81 22.17 16.06
CA LYS A 535 -28.02 23.30 16.98
C LYS A 535 -29.44 23.86 16.89
N LYS A 536 -29.96 24.04 15.69
CA LYS A 536 -31.32 24.56 15.45
C LYS A 536 -32.38 23.68 16.11
N GLU A 537 -32.31 22.37 15.88
CA GLU A 537 -33.30 21.44 16.45
C GLU A 537 -33.19 21.33 17.97
N VAL A 538 -31.96 21.28 18.51
CA VAL A 538 -31.74 21.25 19.96
C VAL A 538 -32.18 22.55 20.62
N ASP A 539 -32.01 23.71 19.97
CA ASP A 539 -32.50 24.98 20.48
C ASP A 539 -34.04 25.06 20.50
N ILE A 540 -34.73 24.35 19.59
CA ILE A 540 -36.21 24.31 19.53
C ILE A 540 -36.78 23.28 20.52
N LYS A 541 -36.22 22.07 20.55
CA LYS A 541 -36.80 20.92 21.27
C LYS A 541 -36.13 20.64 22.62
N GLY A 542 -34.99 21.27 22.90
CA GLY A 542 -34.13 20.99 24.05
C GLY A 542 -33.25 19.75 23.88
N TYR A 543 -33.49 18.92 22.86
CA TYR A 543 -32.72 17.71 22.55
C TYR A 543 -32.86 17.31 21.09
N ILE A 544 -31.96 16.45 20.61
CA ILE A 544 -32.11 15.74 19.34
C ILE A 544 -31.52 14.34 19.39
N THR A 545 -32.21 13.39 18.75
CA THR A 545 -31.71 12.02 18.63
C THR A 545 -30.72 11.89 17.49
N PHE A 546 -29.75 11.02 17.66
CA PHE A 546 -28.77 10.68 16.63
C PHE A 546 -29.47 10.12 15.39
N GLU A 547 -30.47 9.24 15.58
CA GLU A 547 -31.24 8.66 14.48
C GLU A 547 -31.94 9.73 13.62
N ASP A 548 -32.50 10.76 14.24
CA ASP A 548 -33.20 11.83 13.51
C ASP A 548 -32.28 12.61 12.58
N ILE A 549 -31.06 12.94 13.03
CA ILE A 549 -30.09 13.67 12.20
C ILE A 549 -29.46 12.77 11.14
N THR A 550 -29.31 11.47 11.43
CA THR A 550 -28.75 10.52 10.46
C THR A 550 -29.66 10.22 9.27
N LYS A 551 -30.91 10.68 9.29
CA LYS A 551 -31.81 10.67 8.12
C LYS A 551 -31.35 11.62 7.03
N GLU A 552 -30.68 12.71 7.39
CA GLU A 552 -30.24 13.77 6.48
C GLU A 552 -28.73 13.83 6.28
N PHE A 553 -27.94 13.26 7.21
CA PHE A 553 -26.48 13.33 7.21
C PHE A 553 -25.82 11.96 7.46
N PRO A 554 -24.63 11.68 6.90
CA PRO A 554 -23.89 10.44 7.15
C PRO A 554 -23.56 10.23 8.64
N LYS A 555 -23.72 8.98 9.14
CA LYS A 555 -23.55 8.64 10.57
C LYS A 555 -22.23 9.10 11.18
N ASN A 556 -21.13 9.02 10.42
CA ASN A 556 -19.81 9.48 10.85
C ASN A 556 -19.79 11.00 11.08
N VAL A 557 -20.40 11.79 10.19
CA VAL A 557 -20.49 13.26 10.31
C VAL A 557 -21.32 13.66 11.53
N VAL A 558 -22.47 13.01 11.74
CA VAL A 558 -23.36 13.28 12.89
C VAL A 558 -22.65 13.01 14.21
N ARG A 559 -21.92 11.89 14.28
CA ARG A 559 -21.18 11.48 15.47
C ARG A 559 -20.13 12.53 15.84
N ASP A 560 -19.35 12.96 14.86
CA ASP A 560 -18.29 13.93 15.09
C ASP A 560 -18.86 15.31 15.48
N VAL A 561 -20.02 15.70 14.94
CA VAL A 561 -20.76 16.91 15.34
C VAL A 561 -21.23 16.82 16.79
N PHE A 562 -21.85 15.70 17.20
CA PHE A 562 -22.35 15.53 18.57
C PHE A 562 -21.21 15.67 19.60
N TYR A 563 -20.10 14.97 19.41
CA TYR A 563 -18.96 15.05 20.31
C TYR A 563 -18.27 16.41 20.29
N LYS A 564 -18.25 17.12 19.15
CA LYS A 564 -17.78 18.50 19.09
C LYS A 564 -18.64 19.43 19.94
N LEU A 565 -19.96 19.27 19.90
CA LEU A 565 -20.89 20.10 20.67
C LEU A 565 -20.85 19.82 22.17
N GLU A 566 -20.71 18.57 22.58
CA GLU A 566 -20.52 18.21 23.98
C GLU A 566 -19.27 18.88 24.59
N LYS A 567 -18.16 18.93 23.84
CA LYS A 567 -16.91 19.59 24.26
C LYS A 567 -17.06 21.10 24.52
N THR A 568 -18.11 21.74 24.00
CA THR A 568 -18.38 23.17 24.29
C THR A 568 -18.92 23.39 25.70
N GLY A 569 -19.35 22.33 26.40
CA GLY A 569 -19.91 22.39 27.75
C GLY A 569 -21.37 22.85 27.82
N ASN A 570 -21.97 23.29 26.71
CA ASN A 570 -23.37 23.72 26.60
C ASN A 570 -24.34 22.58 26.27
N TYR A 571 -23.82 21.41 25.92
CA TYR A 571 -24.59 20.24 25.52
C TYR A 571 -24.06 19.00 26.25
N GLU A 572 -24.92 17.99 26.38
CA GLU A 572 -24.60 16.71 27.01
C GLU A 572 -25.09 15.57 26.11
N ILE A 573 -24.25 14.56 25.87
CA ILE A 573 -24.66 13.36 25.16
C ILE A 573 -25.12 12.32 26.18
N LYS A 574 -26.30 11.74 25.94
CA LYS A 574 -26.84 10.63 26.75
C LYS A 574 -27.34 9.52 25.85
N PHE A 575 -27.12 8.28 26.28
CA PHE A 575 -27.77 7.12 25.68
C PHE A 575 -29.06 6.82 26.44
N ILE A 576 -30.20 6.85 25.76
CA ILE A 576 -31.51 6.57 26.34
C ILE A 576 -32.01 5.24 25.78
N LYS A 577 -32.34 4.31 26.69
CA LYS A 577 -32.90 3.01 26.33
C LYS A 577 -34.17 3.21 25.48
N ASP A 578 -34.26 2.49 24.37
CA ASP A 578 -35.35 2.55 23.37
C ASP A 578 -35.40 3.81 22.46
N VAL A 579 -34.48 4.77 22.64
CA VAL A 579 -34.37 6.00 21.83
C VAL A 579 -32.97 6.18 21.20
N GLY A 580 -31.94 5.55 21.76
CA GLY A 580 -30.57 5.61 21.26
C GLY A 580 -29.79 6.81 21.79
N LEU A 581 -28.78 7.23 21.03
CA LEU A 581 -27.88 8.34 21.40
C LEU A 581 -28.61 9.69 21.20
N VAL A 582 -28.60 10.55 22.20
CA VAL A 582 -29.30 11.84 22.19
C VAL A 582 -28.35 12.95 22.64
N LEU A 583 -28.37 14.09 21.95
CA LEU A 583 -27.69 15.32 22.36
C LEU A 583 -28.72 16.25 23.02
N ILE A 584 -28.46 16.66 24.26
CA ILE A 584 -29.37 17.47 25.09
C ILE A 584 -28.70 18.81 25.39
N LYS A 585 -29.47 19.90 25.36
CA LYS A 585 -28.98 21.21 25.81
C LYS A 585 -28.91 21.24 27.33
N ARG A 586 -27.78 21.69 27.89
CA ARG A 586 -27.64 21.88 29.33
C ARG A 586 -28.39 23.09 29.85
#